data_AF-A0A644ZZ85-F1
#
_entry.id   AF-A0A644ZZ85-F1
#
_cell.length_a   1.000
_cell.length_b   1.000
_cell.length_c   1.000
_cell.angle_alpha   90.00
_cell.angle_beta   90.00
_cell.angle_gamma   90.00
#
_symmetry.space_group_name_H-M   'P 1'
#
loop_
_entity.id
_entity.type
_entity.pdbx_description
1 polymer ?
#
loop_
_entity_poly.entity_id
_entity_poly.type
_entity_poly.pdbx_seq_one_letter_code
_entity_poly.pdbx_strand_id
1 'polypeptide(L)'
;MFNTSVGDVSSSDDPASRADYNPGFSPAFALFSFGAPHRKGMSQYGAFGRAKSGQNYETILKAYYGDIKIEKIDTNGSISTSVGSLPFEDNYLVGIAEMPAKWGDEGGYEALKAQAIAARTYALAYTNNRTKSICTTEACQVYSSSRYNSPGKWKQAVEDTRGMVVKSNKTGNIFSTMYASTSGGAILSYSSLDHTTPSVWDTTCGSQSCWPNDAYEEKSGSPWYYKGWYKTRSNAAYGRSSPWLNQEEFSDIVNAVLYYDKTGDSGHLSQTQNCIGSCDGNAWSKDELRRQVGDKGGPISSVNSVSVDYSTGGVTKNVRISTDKGEFTFSASNFKTVFNLRSPGAIVIKSDLFNIEKK
;
A
#
# COMPACT_ATOMS: atom_id res chain seq x y z
N MET A 1 -22.93 -3.01 4.45
CA MET A 1 -21.85 -3.60 5.28
C MET A 1 -21.39 -4.81 4.52
N PHE A 2 -20.19 -4.74 3.92
CA PHE A 2 -19.64 -5.84 3.13
C PHE A 2 -18.70 -6.62 4.03
N ASN A 3 -18.95 -7.93 4.15
CA ASN A 3 -18.10 -8.87 4.87
C ASN A 3 -17.65 -9.90 3.83
N THR A 4 -16.35 -10.00 3.57
CA THR A 4 -15.81 -10.87 2.50
C THR A 4 -14.86 -11.89 3.13
N SER A 5 -14.99 -13.16 2.75
CA SER A 5 -13.95 -14.17 2.98
C SER A 5 -12.94 -14.08 1.84
N VAL A 6 -11.66 -13.83 2.15
CA VAL A 6 -10.60 -13.41 1.22
C VAL A 6 -9.86 -14.63 0.61
N GLY A 7 -10.54 -15.77 0.52
CA GLY A 7 -9.93 -17.09 0.31
C GLY A 7 -9.18 -17.30 -1.01
N ASP A 8 -9.37 -16.43 -2.01
CA ASP A 8 -8.83 -16.58 -3.37
C ASP A 8 -7.96 -15.39 -3.82
N VAL A 9 -7.37 -14.66 -2.88
CA VAL A 9 -6.59 -13.44 -3.17
C VAL A 9 -5.09 -13.74 -3.31
N SER A 10 -4.48 -13.15 -4.35
CA SER A 10 -3.08 -13.23 -4.72
C SER A 10 -2.21 -12.91 -3.52
N SER A 11 -1.41 -13.91 -3.21
CA SER A 11 -0.69 -13.99 -1.96
C SER A 11 0.73 -13.48 -2.13
N SER A 12 1.27 -12.92 -1.06
CA SER A 12 2.64 -12.40 -1.07
C SER A 12 3.70 -13.43 -1.46
N ASP A 13 4.77 -13.01 -2.16
CA ASP A 13 5.86 -13.91 -2.53
C ASP A 13 6.54 -14.57 -1.31
N ASP A 14 6.61 -13.87 -0.17
CA ASP A 14 7.07 -14.45 1.11
C ASP A 14 6.02 -15.45 1.62
N PRO A 15 6.30 -16.76 1.64
CA PRO A 15 5.32 -17.78 2.02
C PRO A 15 4.71 -17.55 3.39
N ALA A 16 5.49 -17.06 4.37
CA ALA A 16 4.99 -16.80 5.72
C ALA A 16 4.05 -15.59 5.78
N SER A 17 4.13 -14.68 4.80
CA SER A 17 3.25 -13.51 4.69
C SER A 17 1.92 -13.79 3.98
N ARG A 18 1.66 -15.03 3.56
CA ARG A 18 0.44 -15.41 2.84
C ARG A 18 -0.67 -15.81 3.79
N ALA A 19 -1.92 -15.62 3.35
CA ALA A 19 -3.10 -15.99 4.14
C ALA A 19 -3.29 -17.50 4.25
N ASP A 20 -2.79 -18.28 3.29
CA ASP A 20 -2.83 -19.74 3.29
C ASP A 20 -1.74 -20.38 4.18
N TYR A 21 -0.71 -19.63 4.60
CA TYR A 21 0.37 -20.13 5.47
C TYR A 21 -0.15 -20.75 6.77
N ASN A 22 0.27 -21.98 7.08
CA ASN A 22 -0.04 -22.64 8.34
C ASN A 22 1.05 -22.36 9.37
N PRO A 23 0.78 -21.62 10.46
CA PRO A 23 1.79 -21.29 11.46
C PRO A 23 2.09 -22.43 12.45
N GLY A 24 1.38 -23.56 12.37
CA GLY A 24 1.61 -24.74 13.21
C GLY A 24 0.96 -24.67 14.60
N PHE A 25 0.09 -23.70 14.85
CA PHE A 25 -0.69 -23.57 16.08
C PHE A 25 -2.11 -23.08 15.78
N SER A 26 -3.04 -23.34 16.69
CA SER A 26 -4.44 -22.89 16.63
C SER A 26 -4.97 -22.57 18.04
N PRO A 27 -5.81 -21.52 18.22
CA PRO A 27 -6.20 -20.58 17.18
C PRO A 27 -5.05 -19.65 16.79
N ALA A 28 -5.03 -19.23 15.53
CA ALA A 28 -4.04 -18.31 14.99
C ALA A 28 -4.70 -17.11 14.32
N PHE A 29 -4.16 -15.91 14.56
CA PHE A 29 -4.70 -14.65 14.07
C PHE A 29 -3.64 -13.89 13.28
N ALA A 30 -3.98 -13.32 12.14
CA ALA A 30 -3.03 -12.49 11.39
C ALA A 30 -3.73 -11.33 10.71
N LEU A 31 -3.01 -10.22 10.55
CA LEU A 31 -3.53 -9.02 9.93
C LEU A 31 -2.88 -8.78 8.59
N PHE A 32 -3.73 -8.61 7.59
CA PHE A 32 -3.32 -8.51 6.20
C PHE A 32 -3.71 -7.14 5.67
N SER A 33 -2.74 -6.40 5.16
CA SER A 33 -2.99 -5.11 4.49
C SER A 33 -3.28 -5.34 3.02
N PHE A 34 -4.25 -4.60 2.50
CA PHE A 34 -4.47 -4.45 1.07
C PHE A 34 -3.63 -3.29 0.54
N GLY A 35 -2.63 -3.61 -0.27
CA GLY A 35 -1.67 -2.65 -0.82
C GLY A 35 -0.76 -1.99 0.22
N ALA A 36 0.28 -1.32 -0.28
CA ALA A 36 1.16 -0.40 0.42
C ALA A 36 1.89 0.45 -0.64
N PRO A 37 2.06 1.78 -0.49
CA PRO A 37 1.90 2.58 0.71
C PRO A 37 0.71 3.56 0.65
N HIS A 38 0.81 4.66 -0.11
CA HIS A 38 -0.08 5.82 0.02
C HIS A 38 -1.39 5.73 -0.76
N ARG A 39 -1.53 4.76 -1.68
CA ARG A 39 -2.77 4.47 -2.43
C ARG A 39 -3.29 5.66 -3.25
N LYS A 40 -2.41 6.56 -3.66
CA LYS A 40 -2.73 7.80 -4.39
C LYS A 40 -2.08 7.75 -5.77
N GLY A 41 -2.83 8.12 -6.79
CA GLY A 41 -2.36 8.10 -8.17
C GLY A 41 -2.30 6.70 -8.76
N MET A 42 -1.44 6.51 -9.76
CA MET A 42 -1.41 5.27 -10.54
C MET A 42 -0.82 4.11 -9.75
N SER A 43 -1.55 3.00 -9.67
CA SER A 43 -0.96 1.73 -9.24
C SER A 43 -0.18 1.12 -10.40
N GLN A 44 1.08 0.72 -10.17
CA GLN A 44 1.90 0.05 -11.18
C GLN A 44 1.36 -1.33 -11.52
N TYR A 45 1.02 -2.15 -10.50
CA TYR A 45 0.41 -3.46 -10.71
C TYR A 45 -1.03 -3.34 -11.24
N GLY A 46 -1.76 -2.29 -10.86
CA GLY A 46 -3.09 -2.02 -11.38
C GLY A 46 -3.03 -1.64 -12.86
N ALA A 47 -2.10 -0.75 -13.24
CA ALA A 47 -1.83 -0.42 -14.64
C ALA A 47 -1.40 -1.64 -15.45
N PHE A 48 -0.59 -2.53 -14.88
CA PHE A 48 -0.22 -3.80 -15.51
C PHE A 48 -1.43 -4.70 -15.75
N GLY A 49 -2.31 -4.87 -14.75
CA GLY A 49 -3.56 -5.61 -14.90
C GLY A 49 -4.49 -5.00 -15.94
N ARG A 50 -4.61 -3.67 -15.97
CA ARG A 50 -5.39 -2.93 -16.98
C ARG A 50 -4.83 -3.14 -18.40
N ALA A 51 -3.52 -3.04 -18.57
CA ALA A 51 -2.87 -3.29 -19.87
C ALA A 51 -3.10 -4.73 -20.34
N LYS A 52 -2.96 -5.73 -19.45
CA LYS A 52 -3.29 -7.14 -19.75
C LYS A 52 -4.75 -7.35 -20.11
N SER A 53 -5.66 -6.49 -19.63
CA SER A 53 -7.08 -6.48 -20.04
C SER A 53 -7.36 -5.75 -21.36
N GLY A 54 -6.32 -5.30 -22.07
CA GLY A 54 -6.42 -4.64 -23.38
C GLY A 54 -6.58 -3.11 -23.32
N GLN A 55 -6.44 -2.48 -22.16
CA GLN A 55 -6.49 -1.01 -22.07
C GLN A 55 -5.18 -0.39 -22.55
N ASN A 56 -5.27 0.65 -23.38
CA ASN A 56 -4.12 1.43 -23.80
C ASN A 56 -3.67 2.43 -22.71
N TYR A 57 -2.51 3.05 -22.89
CA TYR A 57 -1.96 3.99 -21.91
C TYR A 57 -2.88 5.19 -21.63
N GLU A 58 -3.67 5.64 -22.61
CA GLU A 58 -4.58 6.78 -22.43
C GLU A 58 -5.73 6.43 -21.48
N THR A 59 -6.35 5.26 -21.67
CA THR A 59 -7.40 4.74 -20.80
C THR A 59 -6.88 4.51 -19.39
N ILE A 60 -5.67 3.95 -19.26
CA ILE A 60 -5.00 3.74 -17.97
C ILE A 60 -4.78 5.07 -17.25
N LEU A 61 -4.17 6.07 -17.91
CA LEU A 61 -3.90 7.37 -17.31
C LEU A 61 -5.19 8.10 -16.90
N LYS A 62 -6.23 8.07 -17.74
CA LYS A 62 -7.54 8.65 -17.41
C LYS A 62 -8.20 7.95 -16.22
N ALA A 63 -8.04 6.65 -16.07
CA ALA A 63 -8.60 5.90 -14.95
C ALA A 63 -8.01 6.36 -13.59
N TYR A 64 -6.71 6.66 -13.53
CA TYR A 64 -6.04 7.06 -12.29
C TYR A 64 -6.04 8.56 -12.03
N TYR A 65 -6.01 9.37 -13.09
CA TYR A 65 -5.86 10.82 -12.98
C TYR A 65 -7.14 11.58 -13.34
N GLY A 66 -8.18 10.93 -13.83
CA GLY A 66 -9.50 11.54 -14.06
C GLY A 66 -9.52 12.49 -15.26
N ASP A 67 -9.95 13.73 -15.03
CA ASP A 67 -10.20 14.71 -16.10
C ASP A 67 -8.89 15.34 -16.61
N ILE A 68 -8.25 14.61 -17.51
CA ILE A 68 -6.94 14.92 -18.08
C ILE A 68 -6.94 14.92 -19.61
N LYS A 69 -5.92 15.56 -20.17
CA LYS A 69 -5.47 15.36 -21.54
C LYS A 69 -3.99 14.97 -21.57
N ILE A 70 -3.62 14.23 -22.60
CA ILE A 70 -2.22 13.89 -22.89
C ILE A 70 -1.79 14.80 -24.03
N GLU A 71 -0.70 15.54 -23.82
CA GLU A 71 -0.20 16.52 -24.77
C GLU A 71 1.30 16.32 -24.97
N LYS A 72 1.78 16.49 -26.20
CA LYS A 72 3.20 16.45 -26.51
C LYS A 72 3.80 17.85 -26.31
N ILE A 73 4.85 17.94 -25.49
CA ILE A 73 5.59 19.18 -25.24
C ILE A 73 7.07 19.00 -25.59
N ASP A 74 7.80 20.10 -25.73
CA ASP A 74 9.26 20.03 -25.82
C ASP A 74 9.86 19.64 -24.46
N THR A 75 10.68 18.60 -24.51
CA THR A 75 11.31 17.94 -23.36
C THR A 75 12.82 17.86 -23.49
N ASN A 76 13.40 18.56 -24.48
CA ASN A 76 14.83 18.63 -24.66
C ASN A 76 15.53 19.25 -23.43
N GLY A 77 16.81 18.90 -23.28
CA GLY A 77 17.67 19.38 -22.20
C GLY A 77 17.90 18.35 -21.10
N SER A 78 18.32 18.84 -19.94
CA SER A 78 18.76 18.02 -18.81
C SER A 78 17.96 18.33 -17.55
N ILE A 79 17.93 17.38 -16.63
CA ILE A 79 17.37 17.53 -15.29
C ILE A 79 18.47 17.41 -14.25
N SER A 80 18.45 18.32 -13.27
CA SER A 80 19.33 18.22 -12.10
C SER A 80 18.79 17.16 -11.15
N THR A 81 19.65 16.25 -10.71
CA THR A 81 19.30 15.20 -9.76
C THR A 81 20.30 15.12 -8.61
N SER A 82 20.03 14.29 -7.60
CA SER A 82 20.99 13.98 -6.53
C SER A 82 22.26 13.27 -7.01
N VAL A 83 22.30 12.74 -8.24
CA VAL A 83 23.48 12.06 -8.82
C VAL A 83 24.12 12.85 -9.97
N GLY A 84 23.71 14.12 -10.16
CA GLY A 84 24.23 15.00 -11.21
C GLY A 84 23.16 15.43 -12.22
N SER A 85 23.59 16.18 -13.23
CA SER A 85 22.73 16.62 -14.34
C SER A 85 22.68 15.53 -15.42
N LEU A 86 21.47 15.08 -15.78
CA LEU A 86 21.26 13.98 -16.72
C LEU A 86 20.38 14.45 -17.90
N PRO A 87 20.65 14.03 -19.15
CA PRO A 87 19.72 14.23 -20.27
C PRO A 87 18.33 13.72 -19.90
N PHE A 88 17.31 14.57 -20.05
CA PHE A 88 16.00 14.31 -19.44
C PHE A 88 15.30 13.08 -20.04
N GLU A 89 15.14 13.04 -21.36
CA GLU A 89 14.51 11.91 -22.07
C GLU A 89 15.48 10.73 -22.18
N ASP A 90 16.68 10.98 -22.71
CA ASP A 90 17.57 9.93 -23.20
C ASP A 90 18.38 9.22 -22.09
N ASN A 91 18.38 9.75 -20.87
CA ASN A 91 19.07 9.16 -19.75
C ASN A 91 18.18 9.05 -18.51
N TYR A 92 17.70 10.17 -17.98
CA TYR A 92 16.94 10.18 -16.73
C TYR A 92 15.68 9.30 -16.81
N LEU A 93 14.82 9.51 -17.82
CA LEU A 93 13.62 8.68 -18.00
C LEU A 93 13.94 7.22 -18.35
N VAL A 94 14.94 6.97 -19.19
CA VAL A 94 15.40 5.60 -19.50
C VAL A 94 15.94 4.89 -18.25
N GLY A 95 16.51 5.62 -17.29
CA GLY A 95 17.01 5.08 -16.03
C GLY A 95 15.98 4.93 -14.91
N ILE A 96 14.72 5.36 -15.10
CA ILE A 96 13.65 5.15 -14.12
C ILE A 96 13.37 3.66 -13.95
N ALA A 97 13.54 3.16 -12.73
CA ALA A 97 13.56 1.73 -12.40
C ALA A 97 12.34 1.29 -11.57
N GLU A 98 11.17 1.83 -11.92
CA GLU A 98 9.92 1.67 -11.17
C GLU A 98 9.14 0.40 -11.56
N MET A 99 9.08 0.09 -12.86
CA MET A 99 8.39 -1.09 -13.37
C MET A 99 9.39 -2.08 -14.02
N PRO A 100 9.22 -3.40 -13.85
CA PRO A 100 10.02 -4.39 -14.55
C PRO A 100 9.93 -4.22 -16.07
N ALA A 101 11.06 -4.11 -16.78
CA ALA A 101 11.05 -3.95 -18.25
C ALA A 101 10.35 -5.12 -18.95
N LYS A 102 10.51 -6.34 -18.42
CA LYS A 102 9.90 -7.57 -18.96
C LYS A 102 8.37 -7.55 -18.99
N TRP A 103 7.71 -6.68 -18.21
CA TRP A 103 6.26 -6.52 -18.28
C TRP A 103 5.81 -6.10 -19.68
N GLY A 104 6.67 -5.42 -20.46
CA GLY A 104 6.40 -5.12 -21.86
C GLY A 104 6.13 -6.36 -22.72
N ASP A 105 6.82 -7.46 -22.45
CA ASP A 105 6.67 -8.74 -23.16
C ASP A 105 5.57 -9.63 -22.54
N GLU A 106 5.12 -9.32 -21.32
CA GLU A 106 4.08 -10.04 -20.58
C GLU A 106 2.67 -9.41 -20.74
N GLY A 107 2.46 -8.65 -21.82
CA GLY A 107 1.19 -7.96 -22.11
C GLY A 107 1.00 -6.62 -21.41
N GLY A 108 2.04 -6.10 -20.76
CA GLY A 108 2.06 -4.86 -19.99
C GLY A 108 2.68 -3.65 -20.69
N TYR A 109 2.91 -3.69 -22.00
CA TYR A 109 3.61 -2.60 -22.71
C TYR A 109 2.89 -1.26 -22.59
N GLU A 110 1.56 -1.26 -22.62
CA GLU A 110 0.74 -0.05 -22.42
C GLU A 110 0.85 0.51 -21.00
N ALA A 111 1.10 -0.34 -20.00
CA ALA A 111 1.39 0.09 -18.63
C ALA A 111 2.77 0.77 -18.54
N LEU A 112 3.78 0.26 -19.27
CA LEU A 112 5.09 0.92 -19.35
C LEU A 112 4.99 2.30 -20.01
N LYS A 113 4.19 2.45 -21.07
CA LYS A 113 3.92 3.75 -21.69
C LYS A 113 3.23 4.71 -20.72
N ALA A 114 2.19 4.25 -20.02
CA ALA A 114 1.52 5.06 -18.99
C ALA A 114 2.50 5.52 -17.89
N GLN A 115 3.36 4.62 -17.42
CA GLN A 115 4.39 4.93 -16.43
C GLN A 115 5.43 5.91 -16.95
N ALA A 116 5.87 5.82 -18.21
CA ALA A 116 6.80 6.78 -18.80
C ALA A 116 6.20 8.19 -18.84
N ILE A 117 4.93 8.32 -19.25
CA ILE A 117 4.20 9.59 -19.29
C ILE A 117 3.99 10.17 -17.88
N ALA A 118 3.57 9.33 -16.93
CA ALA A 118 3.41 9.73 -15.52
C ALA A 118 4.76 10.15 -14.91
N ALA A 119 5.82 9.36 -15.10
CA ALA A 119 7.15 9.67 -14.57
C ALA A 119 7.70 10.99 -15.13
N ARG A 120 7.52 11.24 -16.43
CA ARG A 120 7.88 12.51 -17.09
C ARG A 120 7.12 13.69 -16.50
N THR A 121 5.81 13.54 -16.35
CA THR A 121 4.94 14.60 -15.83
C THR A 121 5.27 14.90 -14.36
N TYR A 122 5.46 13.87 -13.54
CA TYR A 122 5.85 14.01 -12.14
C TYR A 122 7.18 14.75 -12.02
N ALA A 123 8.21 14.36 -12.78
CA ALA A 123 9.52 15.01 -12.74
C ALA A 123 9.41 16.52 -13.05
N LEU A 124 8.65 16.89 -14.09
CA LEU A 124 8.44 18.28 -14.47
C LEU A 124 7.65 19.05 -13.43
N ALA A 125 6.56 18.49 -12.90
CA ALA A 125 5.76 19.13 -11.86
C ALA A 125 6.55 19.29 -10.56
N TYR A 126 7.29 18.24 -10.16
CA TYR A 126 8.11 18.24 -8.97
C TYR A 126 9.18 19.32 -9.05
N THR A 127 9.91 19.40 -10.18
CA THR A 127 11.05 20.30 -10.36
C THR A 127 10.68 21.72 -10.80
N ASN A 128 9.38 22.05 -10.89
CA ASN A 128 8.91 23.30 -11.49
C ASN A 128 9.53 23.53 -12.87
N ASN A 129 9.36 22.54 -13.76
CA ASN A 129 9.94 22.51 -15.09
C ASN A 129 11.49 22.58 -15.09
N ARG A 130 12.13 21.69 -14.33
CA ARG A 130 13.59 21.51 -14.23
C ARG A 130 14.35 22.69 -13.60
N THR A 131 13.67 23.61 -12.90
CA THR A 131 14.33 24.72 -12.20
C THR A 131 14.95 24.32 -10.86
N LYS A 132 14.65 23.13 -10.34
CA LYS A 132 15.28 22.57 -9.12
C LYS A 132 15.60 21.09 -9.27
N SER A 133 16.41 20.58 -8.34
CA SER A 133 16.85 19.18 -8.33
C SER A 133 15.74 18.23 -7.86
N ILE A 134 15.77 16.98 -8.34
CA ILE A 134 14.94 15.86 -7.88
C ILE A 134 15.79 14.74 -7.28
N CYS A 135 15.30 14.11 -6.21
CA CYS A 135 15.99 12.97 -5.61
C CYS A 135 15.81 11.69 -6.45
N THR A 136 16.80 10.80 -6.42
CA THR A 136 16.80 9.55 -7.20
C THR A 136 16.39 8.31 -6.39
N THR A 137 15.60 8.50 -5.35
CA THR A 137 15.17 7.45 -4.41
C THR A 137 13.66 7.32 -4.40
N GLU A 138 13.12 6.33 -3.69
CA GLU A 138 11.66 6.12 -3.49
C GLU A 138 10.94 7.35 -2.90
N ALA A 139 11.66 8.32 -2.33
CA ALA A 139 11.08 9.57 -1.86
C ALA A 139 10.63 10.49 -3.01
N CYS A 140 11.17 10.31 -4.22
CA CYS A 140 10.76 11.00 -5.43
C CYS A 140 10.52 9.97 -6.55
N GLN A 141 11.56 9.62 -7.31
CA GLN A 141 11.50 8.60 -8.36
C GLN A 141 12.81 7.82 -8.36
N VAL A 142 12.72 6.48 -8.40
CA VAL A 142 13.90 5.62 -8.37
C VAL A 142 14.59 5.67 -9.73
N TYR A 143 15.77 6.28 -9.78
CA TYR A 143 16.68 6.22 -10.91
C TYR A 143 17.81 5.22 -10.63
N SER A 144 18.15 4.39 -11.61
CA SER A 144 19.22 3.41 -11.51
C SER A 144 20.08 3.38 -12.77
N SER A 145 21.39 3.54 -12.62
CA SER A 145 22.34 3.38 -13.73
C SER A 145 22.32 1.97 -14.32
N SER A 146 22.01 0.95 -13.51
CA SER A 146 21.82 -0.43 -14.01
C SER A 146 20.61 -0.52 -14.93
N ARG A 147 19.50 0.12 -14.58
CA ARG A 147 18.33 0.22 -15.46
C ARG A 147 18.66 0.95 -16.75
N TYR A 148 19.39 2.07 -16.68
CA TYR A 148 19.82 2.81 -17.86
C TYR A 148 20.70 1.96 -18.80
N ASN A 149 21.63 1.18 -18.26
CA ASN A 149 22.54 0.31 -19.04
C ASN A 149 21.84 -0.93 -19.63
N SER A 150 20.69 -1.33 -19.11
CA SER A 150 19.93 -2.50 -19.59
C SER A 150 18.42 -2.25 -19.53
N PRO A 151 17.90 -1.32 -20.36
CA PRO A 151 16.54 -0.83 -20.19
C PRO A 151 15.48 -1.77 -20.78
N GLY A 152 15.83 -2.66 -21.72
CA GLY A 152 14.86 -3.54 -22.40
C GLY A 152 13.71 -2.76 -23.02
N LYS A 153 12.49 -3.31 -22.93
CA LYS A 153 11.24 -2.68 -23.42
C LYS A 153 10.91 -1.33 -22.77
N TRP A 154 11.50 -1.01 -21.63
CA TRP A 154 11.28 0.28 -20.97
C TRP A 154 11.78 1.45 -21.85
N LYS A 155 12.96 1.32 -22.46
CA LYS A 155 13.47 2.37 -23.36
C LYS A 155 12.53 2.63 -24.52
N GLN A 156 12.00 1.57 -25.13
CA GLN A 156 11.04 1.68 -26.22
C GLN A 156 9.76 2.41 -25.77
N ALA A 157 9.24 2.13 -24.58
CA ALA A 157 8.07 2.83 -24.04
C ALA A 157 8.35 4.32 -23.77
N VAL A 158 9.56 4.67 -23.31
CA VAL A 158 9.99 6.08 -23.15
C VAL A 158 10.05 6.79 -24.50
N GLU A 159 10.63 6.15 -25.52
CA GLU A 159 10.77 6.68 -26.89
C GLU A 159 9.42 6.83 -27.61
N ASP A 160 8.56 5.81 -27.55
CA ASP A 160 7.22 5.81 -28.15
C ASP A 160 6.32 6.90 -27.53
N THR A 161 6.59 7.30 -26.29
CA THR A 161 5.85 8.35 -25.56
C THR A 161 6.65 9.65 -25.41
N ARG A 162 7.73 9.84 -26.18
CA ARG A 162 8.64 10.98 -26.03
C ARG A 162 7.87 12.30 -26.05
N GLY A 163 8.08 13.11 -25.02
CA GLY A 163 7.44 14.42 -24.83
C GLY A 163 5.96 14.39 -24.42
N MET A 164 5.31 13.23 -24.33
CA MET A 164 3.92 13.14 -23.87
C MET A 164 3.84 13.34 -22.36
N VAL A 165 3.01 14.29 -21.92
CA VAL A 165 2.73 14.60 -20.51
C VAL A 165 1.24 14.64 -20.22
N VAL A 166 0.87 14.44 -18.95
CA VAL A 166 -0.50 14.63 -18.46
C VAL A 166 -0.70 16.09 -18.06
N LYS A 167 -1.76 16.71 -18.59
CA LYS A 167 -2.24 18.04 -18.18
C LYS A 167 -3.68 17.94 -17.69
N SER A 168 -4.02 18.76 -16.70
CA SER A 168 -5.39 18.94 -16.25
C SER A 168 -6.21 19.62 -17.36
N ASN A 169 -7.38 19.07 -17.71
CA ASN A 169 -8.28 19.75 -18.66
C ASN A 169 -8.79 21.08 -18.10
N LYS A 170 -8.99 21.15 -16.78
CA LYS A 170 -9.46 22.35 -16.08
C LYS A 170 -8.48 23.51 -16.16
N THR A 171 -7.18 23.26 -15.98
CA THR A 171 -6.18 24.34 -15.83
C THR A 171 -5.21 24.45 -16.99
N GLY A 172 -5.12 23.42 -17.86
CA GLY A 172 -4.11 23.33 -18.90
C GLY A 172 -2.68 23.08 -18.39
N ASN A 173 -2.49 22.98 -17.08
CA ASN A 173 -1.19 22.82 -16.43
C ASN A 173 -0.90 21.35 -16.10
N ILE A 174 0.38 21.03 -15.99
CA ILE A 174 0.84 19.76 -15.40
C ILE A 174 0.60 19.79 -13.88
N PHE A 175 0.44 18.61 -13.29
CA PHE A 175 0.27 18.41 -11.86
C PHE A 175 1.04 17.16 -11.41
N SER A 176 1.13 16.93 -10.11
CA SER A 176 1.80 15.73 -9.58
C SER A 176 1.05 14.47 -10.00
N THR A 177 1.67 13.66 -10.85
CA THR A 177 1.19 12.34 -11.28
C THR A 177 1.81 11.27 -10.38
N MET A 178 1.41 11.28 -9.11
CA MET A 178 1.87 10.28 -8.13
C MET A 178 1.59 8.87 -8.66
N TYR A 179 2.45 7.93 -8.28
CA TYR A 179 2.26 6.51 -8.54
C TYR A 179 2.90 5.71 -7.41
N ALA A 180 2.42 4.49 -7.21
CA ALA A 180 2.94 3.55 -6.24
C ALA A 180 2.82 2.14 -6.77
N SER A 181 3.49 1.20 -6.11
CA SER A 181 3.43 -0.18 -6.57
C SER A 181 2.05 -0.81 -6.45
N THR A 182 1.44 -0.75 -5.26
CA THR A 182 0.15 -1.40 -5.02
C THR A 182 -0.73 -0.62 -4.04
N SER A 183 -1.98 -0.40 -4.42
CA SER A 183 -2.99 0.42 -3.73
C SER A 183 -4.07 -0.40 -3.04
N GLY A 184 -4.14 -1.72 -3.24
CA GLY A 184 -5.11 -2.60 -2.61
C GLY A 184 -6.50 -2.59 -3.27
N GLY A 185 -6.58 -2.19 -4.54
CA GLY A 185 -7.81 -2.12 -5.32
C GLY A 185 -8.66 -0.89 -5.07
N ALA A 186 -8.26 0.02 -4.18
CA ALA A 186 -8.90 1.32 -4.01
C ALA A 186 -7.87 2.45 -3.99
N ILE A 187 -8.06 3.39 -4.92
CA ILE A 187 -7.26 4.61 -5.10
C ILE A 187 -7.94 5.75 -4.34
N LEU A 188 -7.15 6.47 -3.55
CA LEU A 188 -7.56 7.65 -2.82
C LEU A 188 -7.34 8.90 -3.68
N SER A 189 -8.33 9.78 -3.69
CA SER A 189 -8.22 11.12 -4.27
C SER A 189 -7.10 11.92 -3.60
N TYR A 190 -6.46 12.78 -4.40
CA TYR A 190 -5.57 13.82 -3.94
C TYR A 190 -5.67 15.05 -4.84
N SER A 191 -5.30 16.21 -4.29
CA SER A 191 -5.21 17.45 -5.05
C SER A 191 -3.76 17.89 -5.23
N SER A 192 -3.43 18.38 -6.41
CA SER A 192 -2.12 18.95 -6.74
C SER A 192 -2.29 20.01 -7.82
N LEU A 193 -1.75 21.21 -7.59
CA LEU A 193 -1.76 22.32 -8.56
C LEU A 193 -3.14 22.52 -9.23
N ASP A 194 -4.17 22.67 -8.38
CA ASP A 194 -5.58 22.89 -8.77
C ASP A 194 -6.26 21.78 -9.59
N HIS A 195 -5.61 20.62 -9.69
CA HIS A 195 -6.20 19.38 -10.20
C HIS A 195 -6.51 18.43 -9.05
N THR A 196 -7.68 17.78 -9.08
CA THR A 196 -8.09 16.78 -8.08
C THR A 196 -8.37 15.46 -8.78
N THR A 197 -7.64 14.42 -8.38
CA THR A 197 -7.79 13.07 -8.94
C THR A 197 -9.01 12.37 -8.34
N PRO A 198 -9.62 11.41 -9.04
CA PRO A 198 -10.76 10.67 -8.53
C PRO A 198 -10.35 9.69 -7.42
N SER A 199 -11.27 9.41 -6.50
CA SER A 199 -11.22 8.18 -5.70
C SER A 199 -11.86 7.05 -6.53
N VAL A 200 -11.17 5.92 -6.68
CA VAL A 200 -11.59 4.86 -7.61
C VAL A 200 -11.43 3.49 -6.97
N TRP A 201 -12.44 2.63 -7.13
CA TRP A 201 -12.24 1.19 -6.97
C TRP A 201 -11.65 0.64 -8.25
N ASP A 202 -10.37 0.29 -8.20
CA ASP A 202 -9.55 -0.17 -9.32
C ASP A 202 -9.79 -1.66 -9.62
N THR A 203 -11.04 -1.96 -9.94
CA THR A 203 -11.56 -3.30 -10.20
C THR A 203 -12.13 -3.41 -11.62
N THR A 204 -12.30 -4.63 -12.13
CA THR A 204 -12.85 -4.82 -13.48
C THR A 204 -14.30 -4.37 -13.61
N CYS A 205 -15.07 -4.34 -12.50
CA CYS A 205 -16.42 -3.79 -12.48
C CYS A 205 -16.47 -2.28 -12.12
N GLY A 206 -15.33 -1.65 -11.85
CA GLY A 206 -15.23 -0.23 -11.48
C GLY A 206 -15.86 0.12 -10.13
N SER A 207 -16.12 -0.87 -9.27
CA SER A 207 -16.80 -0.66 -7.98
C SER A 207 -16.29 -1.61 -6.89
N GLN A 208 -16.67 -1.31 -5.63
CA GLN A 208 -16.38 -2.16 -4.47
C GLN A 208 -17.05 -3.54 -4.56
N SER A 209 -18.13 -3.69 -5.34
CA SER A 209 -18.96 -4.92 -5.30
C SER A 209 -18.23 -6.18 -5.75
N CYS A 210 -17.20 -6.03 -6.58
CA CYS A 210 -16.35 -7.13 -7.05
C CYS A 210 -14.96 -7.14 -6.39
N TRP A 211 -14.68 -6.19 -5.50
CA TRP A 211 -13.49 -6.22 -4.67
C TRP A 211 -13.66 -7.30 -3.56
N PRO A 212 -12.59 -8.02 -3.15
CA PRO A 212 -11.20 -7.86 -3.58
C PRO A 212 -10.83 -8.59 -4.88
N ASN A 213 -11.50 -9.68 -5.22
CA ASN A 213 -11.05 -10.65 -6.22
C ASN A 213 -10.91 -10.08 -7.65
N ASP A 214 -11.69 -9.05 -7.99
CA ASP A 214 -11.66 -8.43 -9.31
C ASP A 214 -10.76 -7.18 -9.42
N ALA A 215 -9.95 -6.87 -8.41
CA ALA A 215 -8.96 -5.81 -8.51
C ALA A 215 -7.94 -6.07 -9.62
N TYR A 216 -7.52 -5.04 -10.36
CA TYR A 216 -6.51 -5.24 -11.41
C TYR A 216 -5.16 -5.70 -10.87
N GLU A 217 -4.82 -5.29 -9.65
CA GLU A 217 -3.61 -5.69 -8.92
C GLU A 217 -3.63 -7.15 -8.49
N GLU A 218 -4.83 -7.65 -8.19
CA GLU A 218 -5.07 -9.05 -7.88
C GLU A 218 -4.87 -9.90 -9.14
N LYS A 219 -5.55 -9.52 -10.23
CA LYS A 219 -5.45 -10.21 -11.53
C LYS A 219 -4.04 -10.16 -12.15
N SER A 220 -3.24 -9.17 -11.78
CA SER A 220 -1.85 -9.06 -12.23
C SER A 220 -0.84 -9.72 -11.30
N GLY A 221 -1.28 -10.29 -10.17
CA GLY A 221 -0.46 -11.06 -9.24
C GLY A 221 0.48 -10.20 -8.41
N SER A 222 0.02 -9.06 -7.89
CA SER A 222 0.88 -8.24 -7.02
C SER A 222 1.21 -8.97 -5.71
N PRO A 223 2.50 -9.14 -5.36
CA PRO A 223 2.90 -9.78 -4.10
C PRO A 223 2.65 -8.89 -2.87
N TRP A 224 2.15 -7.68 -3.10
CA TRP A 224 1.78 -6.69 -2.07
C TRP A 224 0.28 -6.41 -2.06
N TYR A 225 -0.51 -7.09 -2.91
CA TYR A 225 -1.95 -6.88 -2.93
C TYR A 225 -2.58 -7.29 -1.61
N TYR A 226 -2.25 -8.48 -1.10
CA TYR A 226 -2.73 -8.96 0.18
C TYR A 226 -1.61 -9.64 0.97
N LYS A 227 -1.11 -8.94 1.99
CA LYS A 227 0.13 -9.33 2.69
C LYS A 227 0.05 -9.13 4.20
N GLY A 228 0.45 -10.18 4.93
CA GLY A 228 0.76 -10.11 6.36
C GLY A 228 2.19 -9.60 6.57
N TRP A 229 2.33 -8.42 7.19
CA TRP A 229 3.62 -7.77 7.37
C TRP A 229 4.21 -8.10 8.73
N TYR A 230 5.43 -8.62 8.75
CA TYR A 230 6.17 -8.98 9.97
C TYR A 230 7.68 -8.68 9.91
N LYS A 231 8.12 -7.94 8.88
CA LYS A 231 9.52 -7.59 8.65
C LYS A 231 9.67 -6.09 8.39
N THR A 232 10.78 -5.52 8.84
CA THR A 232 11.19 -4.15 8.50
C THR A 232 11.65 -4.06 7.03
N ARG A 233 11.91 -2.84 6.56
CA ARG A 233 12.54 -2.60 5.26
C ARG A 233 13.92 -3.25 5.14
N SER A 234 14.66 -3.39 6.24
CA SER A 234 15.94 -4.11 6.32
C SER A 234 15.77 -5.63 6.46
N ASN A 235 14.57 -6.16 6.22
CA ASN A 235 14.23 -7.58 6.32
C ASN A 235 14.38 -8.17 7.74
N ALA A 236 14.40 -7.33 8.78
CA ALA A 236 14.48 -7.77 10.17
C ALA A 236 13.10 -8.12 10.72
N ALA A 237 12.94 -9.34 11.25
CA ALA A 237 11.66 -9.86 11.75
C ALA A 237 11.48 -9.73 13.26
N TYR A 238 12.55 -9.40 14.00
CA TYR A 238 12.55 -9.25 15.47
C TYR A 238 11.90 -10.47 16.17
N GLY A 239 12.57 -11.62 16.07
CA GLY A 239 12.12 -12.84 16.74
C GLY A 239 10.88 -13.51 16.15
N ARG A 240 10.33 -13.02 15.02
CA ARG A 240 9.18 -13.62 14.33
C ARG A 240 9.61 -14.48 13.13
N SER A 241 8.93 -15.60 12.95
CA SER A 241 8.97 -16.41 11.73
C SER A 241 7.78 -16.17 10.79
N SER A 242 6.72 -15.52 11.29
CA SER A 242 5.48 -15.23 10.55
C SER A 242 4.69 -14.08 11.19
N PRO A 243 3.67 -13.51 10.51
CA PRO A 243 2.78 -12.48 11.05
C PRO A 243 1.66 -13.05 11.93
N TRP A 244 1.59 -14.37 12.10
CA TRP A 244 0.52 -15.03 12.86
C TRP A 244 0.76 -14.93 14.35
N LEU A 245 -0.29 -14.61 15.08
CA LEU A 245 -0.37 -14.42 16.53
C LEU A 245 -1.15 -15.57 17.14
N ASN A 246 -0.68 -16.12 18.25
CA ASN A 246 -1.47 -17.10 19.01
C ASN A 246 -2.58 -16.41 19.83
N GLN A 247 -3.41 -17.21 20.51
CA GLN A 247 -4.51 -16.71 21.34
C GLN A 247 -4.06 -15.68 22.39
N GLU A 248 -2.95 -15.95 23.07
CA GLU A 248 -2.46 -15.10 24.16
C GLU A 248 -1.97 -13.75 23.62
N GLU A 249 -1.19 -13.77 22.53
CA GLU A 249 -0.69 -12.57 21.85
C GLU A 249 -1.84 -11.72 21.32
N PHE A 250 -2.83 -12.34 20.67
CA PHE A 250 -3.94 -11.59 20.10
C PHE A 250 -4.88 -11.04 21.19
N SER A 251 -5.16 -11.81 22.25
CA SER A 251 -5.96 -11.32 23.39
C SER A 251 -5.27 -10.17 24.13
N ASP A 252 -3.94 -10.16 24.25
CA ASP A 252 -3.19 -9.04 24.83
C ASP A 252 -3.37 -7.75 23.99
N ILE A 253 -3.28 -7.86 22.66
CA ILE A 253 -3.53 -6.72 21.76
C ILE A 253 -4.99 -6.25 21.85
N VAL A 254 -5.96 -7.16 21.89
CA VAL A 254 -7.38 -6.78 22.03
C VAL A 254 -7.65 -6.08 23.37
N ASN A 255 -7.02 -6.52 24.46
CA ASN A 255 -7.08 -5.79 25.73
C ASN A 255 -6.48 -4.39 25.62
N ALA A 256 -5.35 -4.22 24.92
CA ALA A 256 -4.77 -2.91 24.69
C ALA A 256 -5.72 -2.00 23.89
N VAL A 257 -6.35 -2.54 22.84
CA VAL A 257 -7.35 -1.79 22.04
C VAL A 257 -8.54 -1.41 22.91
N LEU A 258 -9.05 -2.32 23.74
CA LEU A 258 -10.15 -2.07 24.66
C LEU A 258 -9.80 -0.96 25.67
N TYR A 259 -8.59 -1.00 26.23
CA TYR A 259 -8.11 0.06 27.13
C TYR A 259 -8.16 1.43 26.43
N TYR A 260 -7.49 1.53 25.27
CA TYR A 260 -7.41 2.76 24.50
C TYR A 260 -8.79 3.28 24.07
N ASP A 261 -9.70 2.40 23.67
CA ASP A 261 -11.06 2.79 23.26
C ASP A 261 -11.86 3.41 24.41
N LYS A 262 -11.60 2.98 25.65
CA LYS A 262 -12.27 3.52 26.86
C LYS A 262 -11.60 4.74 27.46
N THR A 263 -10.30 4.89 27.31
CA THR A 263 -9.52 5.94 28.01
C THR A 263 -8.95 7.00 27.09
N GLY A 264 -8.72 6.68 25.81
CA GLY A 264 -7.92 7.48 24.89
C GLY A 264 -6.42 7.46 25.19
N ASP A 265 -5.96 6.67 26.16
CA ASP A 265 -4.57 6.63 26.61
C ASP A 265 -3.80 5.45 26.00
N SER A 266 -2.63 5.75 25.43
CA SER A 266 -1.73 4.79 24.78
C SER A 266 -0.34 4.72 25.44
N GLY A 267 -0.10 5.47 26.53
CA GLY A 267 1.23 5.69 27.11
C GLY A 267 1.96 4.43 27.58
N HIS A 268 1.23 3.34 27.83
CA HIS A 268 1.77 2.08 28.33
C HIS A 268 1.52 0.88 27.40
N LEU A 269 1.01 1.12 26.19
CA LEU A 269 0.54 0.08 25.26
C LEU A 269 1.60 -0.37 24.24
N SER A 270 2.83 0.07 24.39
CA SER A 270 3.97 -0.31 23.55
C SER A 270 4.36 -1.79 23.72
N GLN A 271 5.18 -2.28 22.79
CA GLN A 271 5.73 -3.64 22.79
C GLN A 271 6.56 -3.89 24.06
N THR A 272 6.40 -5.07 24.65
CA THR A 272 7.15 -5.49 25.86
C THR A 272 8.32 -6.42 25.56
N GLN A 273 8.35 -7.01 24.36
CA GLN A 273 9.36 -7.96 23.94
C GLN A 273 9.58 -7.90 22.44
N ASN A 274 10.76 -8.32 21.97
CA ASN A 274 11.12 -8.32 20.56
C ASN A 274 10.89 -6.96 19.89
N CYS A 275 11.22 -5.88 20.60
CA CYS A 275 10.86 -4.53 20.19
C CYS A 275 11.70 -4.06 19.01
N ILE A 276 11.11 -3.25 18.14
CA ILE A 276 11.87 -2.58 17.07
C ILE A 276 12.77 -1.52 17.72
N GLY A 277 14.08 -1.78 17.75
CA GLY A 277 15.03 -0.93 18.48
C GLY A 277 15.13 -1.35 19.94
N SER A 278 14.63 -0.51 20.86
CA SER A 278 14.63 -0.77 22.30
C SER A 278 13.21 -0.85 22.84
N CYS A 279 12.96 -1.76 23.78
CA CYS A 279 11.68 -1.81 24.47
C CYS A 279 11.49 -0.59 25.38
N ASP A 280 10.25 -0.12 25.46
CA ASP A 280 9.84 0.96 26.34
C ASP A 280 9.77 0.46 27.78
N GLY A 281 10.56 1.07 28.67
CA GLY A 281 10.60 0.70 30.09
C GLY A 281 9.29 1.00 30.84
N ASN A 282 8.42 1.85 30.27
CA ASN A 282 7.11 2.15 30.84
C ASN A 282 6.00 1.24 30.31
N ALA A 283 6.28 0.35 29.35
CA ALA A 283 5.27 -0.56 28.79
C ALA A 283 4.70 -1.48 29.87
N TRP A 284 3.38 -1.62 29.93
CA TRP A 284 2.76 -2.57 30.84
C TRP A 284 2.99 -4.00 30.39
N SER A 285 3.36 -4.88 31.33
CA SER A 285 3.31 -6.32 31.13
C SER A 285 1.89 -6.77 30.76
N LYS A 286 1.75 -7.98 30.20
CA LYS A 286 0.42 -8.53 29.90
C LYS A 286 -0.47 -8.58 31.15
N ASP A 287 0.09 -8.98 32.29
CA ASP A 287 -0.63 -9.04 33.56
C ASP A 287 -1.08 -7.67 34.04
N GLU A 288 -0.23 -6.64 33.91
CA GLU A 288 -0.60 -5.29 34.31
C GLU A 288 -1.69 -4.74 33.40
N LEU A 289 -1.55 -4.88 32.08
CA LEU A 289 -2.61 -4.49 31.15
C LEU A 289 -3.94 -5.19 31.47
N ARG A 290 -3.91 -6.49 31.81
CA ARG A 290 -5.10 -7.24 32.25
C ARG A 290 -5.76 -6.65 33.50
N ARG A 291 -5.00 -6.11 34.46
CA ARG A 291 -5.55 -5.38 35.62
C ARG A 291 -6.20 -4.08 35.18
N GLN A 292 -5.52 -3.32 34.33
CA GLN A 292 -5.95 -1.99 33.87
C GLN A 292 -7.25 -2.01 33.05
N VAL A 293 -7.60 -3.16 32.44
CA VAL A 293 -8.86 -3.35 31.69
C VAL A 293 -9.98 -4.00 32.47
N GLY A 294 -9.75 -4.39 33.74
CA GLY A 294 -10.73 -5.16 34.53
C GLY A 294 -12.07 -4.45 34.72
N ASP A 295 -12.05 -3.13 34.90
CA ASP A 295 -13.24 -2.28 35.02
C ASP A 295 -13.76 -1.75 33.66
N LYS A 296 -13.12 -2.14 32.55
CA LYS A 296 -13.39 -1.66 31.18
C LYS A 296 -14.04 -2.72 30.27
N GLY A 297 -14.57 -3.79 30.87
CA GLY A 297 -15.17 -4.93 30.15
C GLY A 297 -14.20 -6.09 29.88
N GLY A 298 -12.97 -6.01 30.40
CA GLY A 298 -11.97 -7.07 30.33
C GLY A 298 -11.78 -7.80 31.68
N PRO A 299 -10.65 -8.51 31.88
CA PRO A 299 -9.69 -8.86 30.84
C PRO A 299 -10.23 -9.93 29.91
N ILE A 300 -10.04 -9.72 28.61
CA ILE A 300 -10.31 -10.71 27.56
C ILE A 300 -9.21 -11.77 27.61
N SER A 301 -9.60 -13.04 27.60
CA SER A 301 -8.67 -14.17 27.66
C SER A 301 -8.78 -15.08 26.43
N SER A 302 -9.89 -15.01 25.69
CA SER A 302 -10.03 -15.75 24.43
C SER A 302 -10.81 -14.97 23.38
N VAL A 303 -10.47 -15.19 22.11
CA VAL A 303 -11.11 -14.59 20.95
C VAL A 303 -11.74 -15.68 20.09
N ASN A 304 -13.07 -15.63 20.02
CA ASN A 304 -13.91 -16.64 19.38
C ASN A 304 -14.05 -16.37 17.88
N SER A 305 -14.19 -15.12 17.46
CA SER A 305 -14.25 -14.74 16.05
C SER A 305 -13.79 -13.31 15.84
N VAL A 306 -13.39 -13.02 14.60
CA VAL A 306 -13.01 -11.70 14.14
C VAL A 306 -13.66 -11.45 12.78
N SER A 307 -14.09 -10.22 12.54
CA SER A 307 -14.49 -9.77 11.22
C SER A 307 -14.24 -8.27 11.08
N VAL A 308 -14.26 -7.77 9.84
CA VAL A 308 -14.11 -6.34 9.58
C VAL A 308 -15.23 -5.83 8.68
N ASP A 309 -15.55 -4.55 8.83
CA ASP A 309 -16.47 -3.85 7.93
C ASP A 309 -15.68 -2.89 7.05
N TYR A 310 -15.88 -2.94 5.74
CA TYR A 310 -15.29 -1.98 4.80
C TYR A 310 -16.21 -0.78 4.55
N SER A 311 -15.61 0.40 4.42
CA SER A 311 -16.28 1.59 3.90
C SER A 311 -16.23 1.62 2.37
N THR A 312 -17.14 2.38 1.75
CA THR A 312 -17.08 2.66 0.30
C THR A 312 -15.92 3.57 -0.09
N GLY A 313 -15.32 4.28 0.88
CA GLY A 313 -14.14 5.12 0.71
C GLY A 313 -12.82 4.33 0.65
N GLY A 314 -12.88 3.01 0.55
CA GLY A 314 -11.69 2.19 0.38
C GLY A 314 -10.87 2.01 1.65
N VAL A 315 -11.47 2.08 2.83
CA VAL A 315 -10.77 1.79 4.10
C VAL A 315 -11.56 0.79 4.93
N THR A 316 -10.88 0.04 5.78
CA THR A 316 -11.51 -0.71 6.86
C THR A 316 -12.11 0.28 7.84
N LYS A 317 -13.40 0.12 8.15
CA LYS A 317 -14.16 1.02 9.01
C LYS A 317 -14.18 0.51 10.45
N ASN A 318 -14.57 -0.75 10.63
CA ASN A 318 -14.71 -1.36 11.96
C ASN A 318 -13.98 -2.69 12.02
N VAL A 319 -13.53 -3.03 13.23
CA VAL A 319 -13.10 -4.38 13.60
C VAL A 319 -14.08 -4.92 14.64
N ARG A 320 -14.69 -6.08 14.37
CA ARG A 320 -15.63 -6.77 15.25
C ARG A 320 -14.97 -8.01 15.81
N ILE A 321 -15.06 -8.19 17.13
CA ILE A 321 -14.40 -9.28 17.83
C ILE A 321 -15.37 -9.90 18.83
N SER A 322 -15.61 -11.20 18.72
CA SER A 322 -16.32 -11.98 19.73
C SER A 322 -15.33 -12.61 20.69
N THR A 323 -15.57 -12.52 22.00
CA THR A 323 -14.63 -12.93 23.06
C THR A 323 -15.33 -13.66 24.20
N ASP A 324 -14.57 -14.11 25.20
CA ASP A 324 -15.09 -14.60 26.49
C ASP A 324 -15.82 -13.53 27.32
N LYS A 325 -15.71 -12.25 26.93
CA LYS A 325 -16.37 -11.11 27.58
C LYS A 325 -17.48 -10.47 26.74
N GLY A 326 -17.89 -11.14 25.66
CA GLY A 326 -18.91 -10.67 24.75
C GLY A 326 -18.34 -10.10 23.45
N GLU A 327 -19.17 -9.37 22.72
CA GLU A 327 -18.83 -8.80 21.42
C GLU A 327 -18.39 -7.34 21.55
N PHE A 328 -17.29 -7.02 20.87
CA PHE A 328 -16.73 -5.67 20.80
C PHE A 328 -16.66 -5.20 19.36
N THR A 329 -16.96 -3.93 19.14
CA THR A 329 -16.75 -3.25 17.85
C THR A 329 -15.84 -2.06 18.07
N PHE A 330 -14.68 -2.07 17.41
CA PHE A 330 -13.70 -0.99 17.48
C PHE A 330 -13.64 -0.23 16.16
N SER A 331 -13.37 1.07 16.24
CA SER A 331 -12.91 1.83 15.08
C SER A 331 -11.64 1.18 14.51
N ALA A 332 -11.60 0.92 13.22
CA ALA A 332 -10.43 0.31 12.58
C ALA A 332 -9.17 1.19 12.69
N SER A 333 -9.33 2.52 12.75
CA SER A 333 -8.22 3.45 12.98
C SER A 333 -7.62 3.30 14.38
N ASN A 334 -8.46 3.24 15.42
CA ASN A 334 -8.02 3.01 16.80
C ASN A 334 -7.38 1.62 16.92
N PHE A 335 -8.04 0.60 16.37
CA PHE A 335 -7.51 -0.76 16.35
C PHE A 335 -6.13 -0.80 15.70
N LYS A 336 -5.96 -0.21 14.51
CA LYS A 336 -4.67 -0.18 13.80
C LYS A 336 -3.58 0.53 14.60
N THR A 337 -3.91 1.67 15.19
CA THR A 337 -2.97 2.45 16.00
C THR A 337 -2.42 1.62 17.15
N VAL A 338 -3.31 1.03 17.96
CA VAL A 338 -2.92 0.23 19.12
C VAL A 338 -2.29 -1.10 18.73
N PHE A 339 -2.78 -1.75 17.67
CA PHE A 339 -2.17 -2.95 17.13
C PHE A 339 -0.70 -2.70 16.74
N ASN A 340 -0.42 -1.60 16.03
CA ASN A 340 0.94 -1.26 15.64
C ASN A 340 1.84 -0.86 16.81
N LEU A 341 1.26 -0.39 17.92
CA LEU A 341 2.00 -0.13 19.17
C LEU A 341 2.32 -1.41 19.94
N ARG A 342 1.37 -2.35 20.01
CA ARG A 342 1.44 -3.50 20.92
C ARG A 342 1.90 -4.81 20.28
N SER A 343 1.68 -4.99 18.98
CA SER A 343 1.98 -6.25 18.29
C SER A 343 3.47 -6.61 18.40
N PRO A 344 3.84 -7.88 18.62
CA PRO A 344 5.23 -8.27 18.82
C PRO A 344 6.06 -8.22 17.53
N GLY A 345 7.36 -7.93 17.67
CA GLY A 345 8.29 -7.96 16.56
C GLY A 345 8.05 -6.84 15.55
N ALA A 346 8.25 -7.13 14.26
CA ALA A 346 7.94 -6.19 13.18
C ALA A 346 6.55 -6.42 12.55
N ILE A 347 5.62 -7.02 13.30
CA ILE A 347 4.22 -7.18 12.88
C ILE A 347 3.56 -5.80 12.79
N VAL A 348 2.85 -5.53 11.69
CA VAL A 348 2.29 -4.20 11.46
C VAL A 348 1.16 -4.22 10.44
N ILE A 349 0.13 -3.40 10.65
CA ILE A 349 -0.85 -3.06 9.62
C ILE A 349 -0.29 -1.86 8.84
N LYS A 350 0.01 -2.05 7.55
CA LYS A 350 0.59 -1.01 6.67
C LYS A 350 -0.45 -0.08 6.05
N SER A 351 -1.60 -0.62 5.68
CA SER A 351 -2.66 0.11 4.96
C SER A 351 -3.85 0.40 5.86
N ASP A 352 -4.64 1.43 5.54
CA ASP A 352 -5.95 1.66 6.18
C ASP A 352 -7.04 0.74 5.62
N LEU A 353 -6.73 -0.01 4.55
CA LEU A 353 -7.54 -1.11 4.04
C LEU A 353 -6.84 -2.42 4.43
N PHE A 354 -7.43 -3.16 5.37
CA PHE A 354 -6.86 -4.39 5.93
C PHE A 354 -7.96 -5.38 6.34
N ASN A 355 -7.58 -6.65 6.45
CA ASN A 355 -8.40 -7.72 7.00
C ASN A 355 -7.74 -8.34 8.23
N ILE A 356 -8.52 -9.11 8.99
CA ILE A 356 -8.03 -9.99 10.06
C ILE A 356 -8.46 -11.42 9.71
N GLU A 357 -7.47 -12.31 9.62
CA GLU A 357 -7.67 -13.74 9.41
C GLU A 357 -7.64 -14.48 10.74
N LYS A 358 -8.47 -15.53 10.87
CA LYS A 358 -8.45 -16.49 11.98
C LYS A 358 -8.37 -17.92 11.42
N LYS A 359 -7.48 -18.73 11.97
CA LYS A 359 -7.34 -20.17 11.72
C LYS A 359 -7.51 -21.00 12.98
#